data_AF-A0A525DA94-F1
#
_entry.id   AF-A0A525DA94-F1
#
_cell.length_a   1.000
_cell.length_b   1.000
_cell.length_c   1.000
_cell.angle_alpha   90.00
_cell.angle_beta   90.00
_cell.angle_gamma   90.00
#
_symmetry.space_group_name_H-M   'P 1'
#
loop_
_entity.id
_entity.type
_entity.pdbx_description
1 polymer ?
#
loop_
_entity_poly.entity_id
_entity_poly.type
_entity_poly.pdbx_seq_one_letter_code
_entity_poly.pdbx_strand_id
1 'polypeptide(L)' 'MVKTEDLKRINILKDMPEHLLEIIAKEAHLSIFSTNKELYRVNDNIDTFYMLSMGQVALKAQLT' A
#
# COMPACT_ATOMS: atom_id res chain seq x y z
N MET A 1 3.22 12.67 4.43
CA MET A 1 1.90 12.85 3.81
C MET A 1 2.04 12.59 2.32
N VAL A 2 1.24 11.65 1.81
CA VAL A 2 1.22 11.33 0.37
C VAL A 2 0.35 12.37 -0.34
N LYS A 3 0.64 12.69 -1.61
CA LYS A 3 -0.21 13.60 -2.39
C LYS A 3 -1.42 12.85 -2.94
N THR A 4 -2.59 13.48 -3.03
CA THR A 4 -3.80 12.80 -3.55
C THR A 4 -3.62 12.35 -5.00
N GLU A 5 -2.80 13.07 -5.77
CA GLU A 5 -2.44 12.70 -7.15
C GLU A 5 -1.65 11.39 -7.21
N ASP A 6 -0.85 11.07 -6.20
CA ASP A 6 -0.12 9.80 -6.15
C ASP A 6 -1.08 8.64 -5.85
N LEU A 7 -2.11 8.87 -5.02
CA LEU A 7 -3.15 7.88 -4.73
C LEU A 7 -3.99 7.55 -5.97
N LYS A 8 -4.28 8.55 -6.82
CA LYS A 8 -5.01 8.34 -8.08
C LYS A 8 -4.29 7.43 -9.08
N ARG A 9 -2.98 7.21 -8.92
CA ARG A 9 -2.22 6.23 -9.73
C ARG A 9 -2.57 4.79 -9.37
N ILE A 10 -3.11 4.56 -8.18
CA ILE A 10 -3.57 3.24 -7.74
C ILE A 10 -4.98 3.03 -8.33
N ASN A 11 -5.12 2.04 -9.21
CA ASN A 11 -6.35 1.84 -10.00
C ASN A 11 -7.62 1.70 -9.15
N ILE A 12 -7.55 1.17 -7.93
CA ILE A 12 -8.70 1.04 -7.03
C ILE A 12 -9.17 2.40 -6.46
N LEU A 13 -8.31 3.41 -6.45
CA LEU A 13 -8.58 4.73 -5.89
C LEU A 13 -8.86 5.80 -6.96
N LYS A 14 -8.68 5.48 -8.24
CA LYS A 14 -8.70 6.47 -9.34
C LYS A 14 -10.01 7.28 -9.43
N ASP A 15 -11.14 6.63 -9.14
CA ASP A 15 -12.49 7.21 -9.24
C ASP A 15 -13.04 7.64 -7.87
N MET A 16 -12.21 7.58 -6.82
CA MET A 16 -12.61 7.95 -5.47
C MET A 16 -12.81 9.47 -5.36
N PRO A 17 -13.90 9.94 -4.73
CA PRO A 17 -14.10 11.36 -4.45
C PRO A 17 -12.91 12.00 -3.73
N GLU A 18 -12.56 13.24 -4.11
CA GLU A 18 -11.37 13.93 -3.60
C GLU A 18 -11.32 14.00 -2.07
N HIS A 19 -12.44 14.32 -1.43
CA HIS A 19 -12.53 14.42 0.04
C HIS A 19 -12.20 13.09 0.75
N LEU A 20 -12.46 11.93 0.13
CA LEU A 20 -12.07 10.64 0.68
C LEU A 20 -10.58 10.35 0.45
N LEU A 21 -10.06 10.75 -0.71
CA LEU A 21 -8.62 10.68 -0.99
C LEU A 21 -7.80 11.52 -0.02
N GLU A 22 -8.29 12.71 0.35
CA GLU A 22 -7.65 13.59 1.34
C GLU A 22 -7.53 12.91 2.71
N ILE A 23 -8.58 12.19 3.14
CA ILE A 23 -8.56 11.42 4.40
C ILE A 23 -7.48 10.35 4.34
N ILE A 24 -7.41 9.58 3.25
CA ILE A 24 -6.38 8.54 3.09
C ILE A 24 -4.99 9.16 3.01
N ALA A 25 -4.81 10.24 2.23
CA ALA A 25 -3.53 10.91 2.03
C ALA A 25 -2.91 11.46 3.33
N LYS A 26 -3.77 11.88 4.26
CA LYS A 26 -3.37 12.37 5.58
C LYS A 26 -2.77 11.27 6.46
N GLU A 27 -3.37 10.09 6.46
CA GLU A 27 -2.92 8.94 7.27
C GLU A 27 -1.86 8.09 6.54
N ALA A 28 -1.76 8.21 5.21
CA ALA A 28 -0.83 7.43 4.42
C ALA A 28 0.62 7.95 4.52
N HIS A 29 1.55 7.00 4.60
CA HIS A 29 2.98 7.24 4.60
C HIS A 29 3.63 6.58 3.39
N LEU A 30 4.49 7.33 2.69
CA LEU A 30 5.33 6.76 1.63
C LEU A 30 6.43 5.92 2.27
N SER A 31 6.45 4.63 1.94
CA SER A 31 7.50 3.71 2.37
C SER A 31 8.18 3.11 1.14
N ILE A 32 9.52 3.10 1.15
CA ILE A 32 10.35 2.56 0.07
C ILE A 32 11.11 1.36 0.63
N PHE A 33 11.00 0.23 -0.05
CA PHE A 33 11.64 -1.02 0.35
C PHE A 33 12.66 -1.45 -0.71
N SER A 34 13.78 -1.99 -0.24
CA SER A 34 14.78 -2.60 -1.11
C SER A 34 14.28 -3.92 -1.70
N THR A 35 14.94 -4.40 -2.75
CA THR A 35 14.70 -5.74 -3.28
C THR A 35 14.87 -6.81 -2.20
N ASN A 36 14.10 -7.89 -2.30
CA ASN A 36 14.08 -9.01 -1.36
C ASN A 36 13.72 -8.68 0.09
N LYS A 37 13.22 -7.47 0.38
CA LYS A 37 12.70 -7.14 1.70
C LYS A 37 11.42 -7.94 1.96
N GLU A 38 11.43 -8.72 3.04
CA GLU A 38 10.23 -9.33 3.59
C GLU A 38 9.41 -8.26 4.32
N LEU A 39 8.15 -8.10 3.93
CA LEU A 39 7.23 -7.09 4.49
C LEU A 39 6.49 -7.64 5.72
N TYR A 40 6.01 -8.88 5.63
CA TYR A 40 5.33 -9.60 6.71
C TYR A 40 5.31 -11.10 6.45
N ARG A 41 4.98 -11.88 7.48
CA ARG A 41 4.84 -13.34 7.45
C ARG A 41 3.42 -13.77 7.87
N VAL A 42 3.12 -15.04 7.58
CA VAL A 42 1.90 -15.69 8.09
C VAL A 42 1.97 -15.73 9.61
N ASN A 43 0.86 -15.36 10.26
CA ASN A 43 0.70 -15.25 11.73
C ASN A 43 1.34 -14.02 12.40
N ASP A 44 1.91 -13.09 11.63
CA ASP A 44 2.28 -11.79 12.19
C ASP A 44 1.01 -11.03 12.59
N ASN A 45 1.09 -10.26 13.68
CA ASN A 45 0.04 -9.30 14.02
C ASN A 45 0.17 -8.09 13.09
N ILE A 46 -0.77 -7.95 12.15
CA ILE A 46 -0.73 -6.91 11.12
C ILE A 46 -1.66 -5.75 11.48
N ASP A 47 -1.09 -4.56 11.59
CA ASP A 47 -1.81 -3.28 11.76
C ASP A 47 -1.66 -2.35 10.55
N THR A 48 -0.83 -2.73 9.58
CA THR A 48 -0.42 -1.89 8.46
C THR A 48 -0.99 -2.40 7.14
N PHE A 49 -1.71 -1.53 6.42
CA PHE A 49 -2.22 -1.81 5.07
C PHE A 49 -1.33 -1.17 4.00
N TYR A 50 -0.77 -1.98 3.11
CA TYR A 50 0.10 -1.52 2.04
C TYR A 50 -0.65 -1.35 0.72
N MET A 51 -0.39 -0.24 0.05
CA MET A 51 -0.81 -0.02 -1.34
C MET A 51 0.44 0.14 -2.22
N LEU A 52 0.54 -0.67 -3.26
CA LEU A 52 1.70 -0.67 -4.15
C LEU A 52 1.55 0.40 -5.23
N SER A 53 2.40 1.42 -5.18
CA SER A 53 2.47 2.47 -6.22
C SER A 53 3.44 2.10 -7.36
N MET A 54 4.60 1.52 -7.03
CA MET A 54 5.63 1.10 -7.99
C MET A 54 6.33 -0.17 -7.52
N GLY A 55 6.81 -0.96 -8.48
CA GLY A 55 7.55 -2.20 -8.23
C GLY A 55 6.66 -3.44 -8.24
N GLN A 56 7.14 -4.51 -7.60
CA GLN A 56 6.48 -5.81 -7.56
C GLN A 56 6.69 -6.45 -6.18
N VAL A 57 5.70 -7.22 -5.73
CA VAL A 57 5.76 -8.02 -4.51
C VAL A 57 5.36 -9.45 -4.83
N ALA A 58 5.88 -10.41 -4.07
CA ALA A 58 5.52 -11.81 -4.19
C ALA A 58 4.85 -12.28 -2.89
N LEU A 59 3.74 -12.98 -3.02
CA LEU A 59 3.08 -13.67 -1.92
C LEU A 59 3.55 -15.13 -1.94
N LYS A 60 4.03 -15.61 -0.80
CA LYS A 60 4.40 -17.01 -0.60
C LYS A 60 3.52 -17.57 0.50
N ALA A 61 2.65 -18.50 0.14
CA ALA A 61 1.87 -19.27 1.10
C ALA A 61 2.25 -20.74 0.94
N GLN A 62 2.51 -21.41 2.04
CA GLN A 62 2.70 -22.86 2.04
C GLN A 62 1.30 -23.49 2.05
N LEU A 63 0.89 -24.08 0.94
CA LEU A 63 -0.34 -24.87 0.86
C LEU A 63 -0.08 -26.18 1.61
N THR A 64 -0.64 -26.30 2.81
CA THR A 64 -0.75 -27.57 3.54
C THR A 64 -1.85 -28.43 2.95
#